data_AF-A0A370GPI5-F1
#
_entry.id   AF-A0A370GPI5-F1
#
_cell.length_a   1.000
_cell.length_b   1.000
_cell.length_c   1.000
_cell.angle_alpha   90.00
_cell.angle_beta   90.00
_cell.angle_gamma   90.00
#
_symmetry.space_group_name_H-M   'P 1'
#
loop_
_entity.id
_entity.type
_entity.pdbx_description
1 polymer ?
#
loop_
_entity_poly.entity_id
_entity_poly.type
_entity_poly.pdbx_seq_one_letter_code
_entity_poly.pdbx_strand_id
1 'polypeptide(L)' 'MKIIDTVPYFIKNYEPSLDFLRNYHSRYPDIFHEYFSYHCQNTDERLLASIEKYQHHLESIREGH' A
#
# COMPACT_ATOMS: atom_id res chain seq x y z
N MET A 1 12.45 9.76 -14.55
CA MET A 1 11.68 8.90 -13.64
C MET A 1 10.27 8.77 -14.20
N LYS A 2 9.80 7.58 -14.57
CA LYS A 2 8.39 7.38 -14.93
C LYS A 2 7.64 7.18 -13.62
N ILE A 3 6.67 8.03 -13.33
CA ILE A 3 5.79 7.84 -12.18
C ILE A 3 4.83 6.70 -12.57
N ILE A 4 4.88 5.60 -11.83
CA ILE A 4 3.94 4.49 -11.99
C ILE A 4 2.83 4.73 -10.98
N ASP A 5 1.62 4.98 -11.48
CA ASP A 5 0.45 5.09 -10.61
C ASP A 5 -0.05 3.69 -10.25
N THR A 6 0.17 3.30 -9.00
CA THR A 6 -0.25 1.99 -8.45
C THR A 6 -1.59 2.04 -7.73
N VAL A 7 -2.16 3.25 -7.55
CA VAL A 7 -3.40 3.45 -6.80
C VAL A 7 -4.60 2.75 -7.45
N PRO A 8 -4.78 2.72 -8.78
CA PRO A 8 -5.91 1.99 -9.39
C PRO A 8 -5.87 0.49 -9.10
N TYR A 9 -4.66 -0.10 -9.08
CA TYR A 9 -4.51 -1.51 -8.71
C TYR A 9 -4.85 -1.73 -7.24
N PHE A 10 -4.37 -0.85 -6.35
CA PHE A 10 -4.63 -0.93 -4.92
C PHE A 10 -6.13 -0.89 -4.64
N ILE A 11 -6.85 0.13 -5.12
CA ILE A 11 -8.29 0.30 -4.88
C ILE A 11 -9.08 -0.90 -5.41
N LYS A 12 -8.76 -1.39 -6.61
CA LYS A 12 -9.51 -2.47 -7.25
C LYS A 12 -9.36 -3.83 -6.54
N ASN A 13 -8.24 -4.07 -5.87
CA ASN A 13 -7.91 -5.39 -5.33
C ASN A 13 -7.73 -5.38 -3.81
N TYR A 14 -7.99 -4.25 -3.14
CA TYR A 14 -7.68 -4.09 -1.72
C TYR A 14 -8.42 -5.11 -0.85
N GLU A 15 -7.64 -5.80 -0.04
CA GLU A 15 -8.10 -6.65 1.06
C GLU A 15 -7.36 -6.22 2.33
N PRO A 16 -8.04 -6.05 3.48
CA PRO A 16 -7.42 -5.60 4.74
C PRO A 16 -6.60 -6.72 5.39
N SER A 17 -5.55 -7.19 4.72
CA SER A 17 -4.70 -8.31 5.13
C SER A 17 -3.22 -8.03 4.89
N LEU A 18 -2.38 -8.68 5.69
CA LEU A 18 -0.93 -8.62 5.50
C LEU A 18 -0.50 -9.23 4.16
N ASP A 19 -1.13 -10.33 3.75
CA ASP A 19 -0.82 -11.00 2.48
C ASP A 19 -1.07 -10.09 1.28
N PHE A 20 -2.17 -9.33 1.30
CA PHE A 20 -2.44 -8.35 0.26
C PHE A 20 -1.35 -7.26 0.21
N LEU A 21 -1.02 -6.64 1.35
CA LEU A 21 0.01 -5.59 1.40
C LEU A 21 1.37 -6.11 0.94
N ARG A 22 1.76 -7.31 1.36
CA ARG A 22 3.00 -7.94 0.92
C ARG A 22 3.01 -8.22 -0.58
N ASN A 23 1.91 -8.75 -1.12
CA ASN A 23 1.77 -9.01 -2.55
C ASN A 23 1.79 -7.71 -3.36
N TYR A 24 1.15 -6.66 -2.85
CA TYR A 24 1.16 -5.34 -3.47
C TYR A 24 2.57 -4.75 -3.50
N HIS A 25 3.33 -4.84 -2.40
CA HIS A 25 4.71 -4.38 -2.35
C HIS A 25 5.63 -5.15 -3.30
N SER A 26 5.46 -6.48 -3.38
CA SER A 26 6.28 -7.32 -4.27
C SER A 26 5.94 -7.13 -5.74
N ARG A 27 4.73 -6.65 -6.07
CA ARG A 27 4.32 -6.31 -7.44
C ARG A 27 4.99 -5.04 -7.97
N TYR A 28 5.31 -4.10 -7.09
CA TYR A 28 5.93 -2.83 -7.45
C TYR A 28 7.26 -2.61 -6.70
N PRO A 29 8.23 -3.53 -6.86
CA PRO A 29 9.43 -3.56 -6.04
C PRO A 29 10.27 -2.29 -6.19
N ASP A 30 10.34 -1.72 -7.40
CA ASP A 30 11.13 -0.51 -7.66
C ASP A 30 10.64 0.70 -6.83
N ILE A 31 9.31 0.81 -6.65
CA ILE A 31 8.69 1.91 -5.90
C ILE A 31 8.85 1.67 -4.40
N PHE A 32 8.53 0.46 -3.94
CA PHE A 32 8.51 0.15 -2.51
C PHE A 32 9.90 -0.06 -1.94
N HIS A 33 10.87 -0.55 -2.71
CA HIS A 33 12.26 -0.64 -2.28
C HIS A 33 12.82 0.74 -1.97
N GLU A 34 12.62 1.71 -2.87
CA GLU A 34 13.04 3.09 -2.64
C GLU A 34 12.30 3.69 -1.44
N TYR A 35 10.97 3.57 -1.40
CA TYR A 35 10.16 4.07 -0.28
C TYR A 35 10.63 3.53 1.07
N PHE A 36 10.81 2.21 1.20
CA PHE A 36 11.25 1.60 2.47
C PHE A 36 12.72 1.84 2.80
N SER A 37 13.56 2.20 1.82
CA SER A 37 14.95 2.60 2.08
C SER A 37 15.05 3.96 2.77
N TYR A 38 14.08 4.85 2.56
CA TYR A 38 14.05 6.21 3.12
C TYR A 38 12.98 6.43 4.20
N HIS A 39 11.97 5.55 4.28
CA HIS A 39 10.83 5.69 5.19
C HIS A 39 10.65 4.45 6.08
N CYS A 40 9.58 4.47 6.89
CA CYS A 40 9.29 3.46 7.91
C CYS A 40 9.46 2.02 7.42
N GLN A 41 9.93 1.16 8.33
CA GLN A 41 10.21 -0.25 8.05
C GLN A 41 8.94 -1.03 7.64
N ASN A 42 9.11 -1.95 6.68
CA ASN A 42 8.11 -2.90 6.23
C ASN A 42 7.94 -4.06 7.23
N THR A 43 7.53 -3.74 8.46
CA THR A 43 7.28 -4.73 9.53
C THR A 43 5.80 -5.06 9.64
N ASP A 44 5.49 -6.29 10.07
CA ASP A 44 4.13 -6.79 10.25
C ASP A 44 3.31 -5.90 11.19
N GLU A 45 3.90 -5.47 12.30
CA GLU A 45 3.25 -4.57 13.27
C GLU A 45 2.82 -3.25 12.61
N ARG A 46 3.69 -2.66 11.78
CA ARG A 46 3.40 -1.42 11.06
C ARG A 46 2.33 -1.61 9.99
N LEU A 47 2.39 -2.73 9.26
CA LEU A 47 1.40 -3.06 8.25
C LEU A 47 0.02 -3.29 8.89
N LEU A 48 -0.06 -4.05 9.98
CA LEU A 48 -1.30 -4.25 10.74
C LEU A 48 -1.86 -2.93 11.26
N ALA A 49 -1.02 -2.09 11.86
CA ALA A 49 -1.45 -0.77 12.34
C ALA A 49 -1.96 0.12 11.20
N SER A 50 -1.39 0.00 9.99
CA SER A 50 -1.86 0.73 8.82
C SER A 50 -3.22 0.24 8.32
N ILE A 51 -3.45 -1.08 8.31
CA ILE A 51 -4.73 -1.68 7.95
C ILE A 51 -5.81 -1.15 8.90
N GLU A 52 -5.58 -1.25 10.21
CA GLU A 52 -6.55 -0.80 11.22
C GLU A 52 -6.85 0.70 11.11
N LYS A 53 -5.82 1.53 10.93
CA LYS A 53 -5.96 2.98 10.86
C LYS A 53 -6.68 3.45 9.60
N TYR A 54 -6.39 2.84 8.45
CA TYR A 54 -6.82 3.34 7.16
C TYR A 54 -7.96 2.53 6.51
N GLN A 55 -8.43 1.44 7.14
CA GLN A 55 -9.56 0.64 6.62
C GLN A 55 -10.79 1.49 6.23
N HIS A 56 -11.12 2.52 7.01
CA HIS A 56 -12.27 3.39 6.75
C HIS A 56 -11.97 4.55 5.78
N HIS A 57 -10.69 4.77 5.45
CA HIS A 57 -10.26 5.87 4.58
C HIS A 57 -10.27 5.47 3.10
N LEU A 58 -10.39 4.18 2.79
CA LEU A 58 -10.45 3.66 1.42
C LEU A 58 -11.60 4.22 0.61
N GLU A 59 -12.76 4.40 1.23
CA GLU A 59 -13.91 5.00 0.56
C GLU A 59 -13.59 6.45 0.15
N SER A 60 -12.92 7.23 1.00
CA SER A 60 -12.47 8.58 0.68
C SER A 60 -11.38 8.60 -0.40
N ILE A 61 -10.50 7.59 -0.44
CA ILE A 61 -9.48 7.47 -1.49
C ILE A 61 -10.14 7.17 -2.85
N ARG A 62 -11.21 6.37 -2.87
CA ARG A 62 -11.95 6.02 -4.09
C ARG A 62 -12.69 7.21 -4.72
N GLU A 63 -13.11 8.19 -3.91
CA GLU A 63 -13.80 9.39 -4.43
C GLU A 63 -12.85 10.41 -5.05
N GLY A 64 -11.56 10.36 -4.70
CA GLY A 64 -10.54 11.31 -5.15
C GLY A 64 -9.66 10.84 -6.32
N HIS A 65 -9.79 9.57 -6.75
CA HIS A 65 -8.98 8.93 -7.79
C HIS A 65 -9.83 8.45 -8.96
#